data_AF-A0A3B6FF32-F1
#
_entry.id   AF-A0A3B6FF32-F1
#
_cell.length_a   1.000
_cell.length_b   1.000
_cell.length_c   1.000
_cell.angle_alpha   90.00
_cell.angle_beta   90.00
_cell.angle_gamma   90.00
#
_symmetry.space_group_name_H-M   'P 1'
#
loop_
_entity.id
_entity.type
_entity.pdbx_description
1 polymer ?
#
loop_
_entity_poly.entity_id
_entity_poly.type
_entity_poly.pdbx_seq_one_letter_code
_entity_poly.pdbx_strand_id
1 'polypeptide(L)'
;MEVTANVASPPSRPLSVRVSAETEGADNSTAEEPMSPTGRILEEMGVCIVIVMGLSTPVNLPVFRSGIETELITRSSRFCSIQIMDGPKDGKPRWVQTAVNVDEHIIVPTFDPAAVASNPEKAVEDYVAMLSTLPMDRGRPLWEFHFLNLKTSGAASTVVLRLHHSIGDAMSIMTLFMASACSTADPTRLPAMPPPPRRTGAIYQQQTRPPLSLSSHYLAWVWSYFVLAWHTLVDVALLAATVLFLRDPRTMFTHMPDASGSRRCKRFVHRSLSLDDITLIKTVMNCTINDVLVGVTSAALSQYYFRKSGDTNTKRICLRSILPVNTRPISSRQTYVTKVEKGNRLSSLIYPFHIALPNDPLEYVRKAKRSMHRKKSSLEVKFIQVVVEFLVKYFGAKALIMHFLNYGSTIRVTLAVDDAQFPDCHKLLDDFADSIRLIKDAADLKTLTTSIMND
;
A
#
# COMPACT_ATOMS: atom_id res chain seq x y z
N MET A 1 -13.32 -30.16 46.98
CA MET A 1 -13.99 -28.87 47.18
C MET A 1 -13.48 -27.96 46.06
N GLU A 2 -14.03 -28.16 44.87
CA GLU A 2 -13.71 -27.45 43.64
C GLU A 2 -14.72 -26.30 43.49
N VAL A 3 -14.23 -25.08 43.31
CA VAL A 3 -15.07 -23.92 43.01
C VAL A 3 -14.82 -23.53 41.56
N THR A 4 -15.72 -23.96 40.69
CA THR A 4 -15.80 -23.55 39.28
C THR A 4 -16.35 -22.12 39.20
N ALA A 5 -15.53 -21.18 38.75
CA ALA A 5 -15.98 -19.82 38.41
C ALA A 5 -16.47 -19.79 36.96
N ASN A 6 -17.79 -19.63 36.79
CA ASN A 6 -18.44 -19.37 35.50
C ASN A 6 -18.00 -18.01 34.95
N VAL A 7 -17.24 -17.99 33.86
CA VAL A 7 -16.95 -16.79 33.07
C VAL A 7 -18.07 -16.61 32.06
N ALA A 8 -18.89 -15.57 32.23
CA ALA A 8 -19.96 -15.21 31.30
C ALA A 8 -19.37 -14.70 29.97
N SER A 9 -19.88 -15.24 28.86
CA SER A 9 -19.60 -14.77 27.49
C SER A 9 -20.13 -13.34 27.27
N PRO A 10 -19.40 -12.46 26.55
CA PRO A 10 -19.88 -11.11 26.26
C PRO A 10 -21.05 -11.14 25.26
N PRO A 11 -21.99 -10.16 25.33
CA PRO A 11 -23.17 -10.17 24.46
C PRO A 11 -22.80 -9.80 23.02
N SER A 12 -23.22 -10.65 22.07
CA SER A 12 -22.98 -10.52 20.63
C SER A 12 -23.98 -9.59 19.92
N ARG A 13 -24.33 -8.44 20.51
CA ARG A 13 -25.19 -7.43 19.88
C ARG A 13 -24.61 -6.02 20.05
N PRO A 14 -24.60 -5.16 19.01
CA PRO A 14 -24.22 -3.78 19.16
C PRO A 14 -25.23 -3.07 20.07
N LEU A 15 -24.72 -2.40 21.11
CA LEU A 15 -25.49 -1.54 21.99
C LEU A 15 -26.10 -0.40 21.17
N SER A 16 -27.43 -0.35 21.09
CA SER A 16 -28.15 0.80 20.55
C SER A 16 -28.04 1.96 21.54
N VAL A 17 -27.20 2.94 21.24
CA VAL A 17 -27.18 4.21 21.98
C VAL A 17 -28.49 4.94 21.64
N ARG A 18 -29.41 5.00 22.60
CA ARG A 18 -30.63 5.81 22.52
C ARG A 18 -30.22 7.24 22.89
N VAL A 19 -30.19 8.13 21.92
CA VAL A 19 -30.07 9.57 22.17
C VAL A 19 -31.42 10.05 22.70
N SER A 20 -31.45 10.57 23.93
CA SER A 20 -32.63 11.19 24.53
C SER A 20 -33.00 12.43 23.73
N ALA A 21 -34.24 12.47 23.26
CA ALA A 21 -34.83 13.67 22.68
C ALA A 21 -35.14 14.68 23.80
N GLU A 22 -35.11 15.96 23.43
CA GLU A 22 -35.43 17.17 24.21
C GLU A 22 -34.21 17.94 24.76
N THR A 23 -33.70 18.87 23.97
CA THR A 23 -33.96 20.33 24.14
C THR A 23 -33.56 21.02 22.83
N GLU A 24 -34.54 21.57 22.11
CA GLU A 24 -34.30 22.47 20.98
C GLU A 24 -33.54 23.72 21.45
N GLY A 25 -32.50 24.12 20.70
CA GLY A 25 -31.88 25.43 20.84
C GLY A 25 -30.36 25.45 20.86
N ALA A 26 -29.72 25.04 19.76
CA ALA A 26 -28.48 25.64 19.25
C ALA A 26 -28.11 24.99 17.92
N ASP A 27 -28.20 25.75 16.84
CA ASP A 27 -27.62 25.42 15.54
C ASP A 27 -26.09 25.21 15.70
N ASN A 28 -25.69 23.95 15.87
CA ASN A 28 -24.32 23.50 15.64
C ASN A 28 -24.41 22.30 14.71
N SER A 29 -24.47 22.57 13.41
CA SER A 29 -24.38 21.55 12.36
C SER A 29 -23.00 20.87 12.44
N THR A 30 -22.85 19.85 13.27
CA THR A 30 -21.75 18.88 13.15
C THR A 30 -21.95 18.17 11.82
N ALA A 31 -21.27 18.66 10.77
CA ALA A 31 -21.47 18.20 9.40
C ALA A 31 -21.18 16.69 9.28
N GLU A 32 -22.25 15.91 9.15
CA GLU A 32 -22.17 14.48 8.91
C GLU A 32 -21.68 14.24 7.48
N GLU A 33 -20.54 13.57 7.32
CA GLU A 33 -19.95 13.34 6.01
C GLU A 33 -20.17 11.90 5.56
N PRO A 34 -20.74 11.66 4.36
CA PRO A 34 -20.95 10.30 3.87
C PRO A 34 -19.61 9.60 3.58
N MET A 35 -19.51 8.31 3.90
CA MET A 35 -18.34 7.52 3.53
C MET A 35 -18.20 7.37 2.02
N SER A 36 -16.97 7.47 1.50
CA SER A 36 -16.67 7.21 0.09
C SER A 36 -16.88 5.73 -0.25
N PRO A 37 -17.24 5.38 -1.50
CA PRO A 37 -17.45 3.98 -1.91
C PRO A 37 -16.26 3.07 -1.56
N THR A 38 -15.04 3.53 -1.85
CA THR A 38 -13.81 2.80 -1.49
C THR A 38 -13.64 2.66 0.03
N GLY A 39 -13.99 3.69 0.81
CA GLY A 39 -13.96 3.61 2.27
C GLY A 39 -14.91 2.55 2.83
N ARG A 40 -16.10 2.39 2.23
CA ARG A 40 -17.08 1.36 2.62
C ARG A 40 -16.58 -0.05 2.34
N ILE A 41 -16.03 -0.28 1.15
CA ILE A 41 -15.46 -1.58 0.76
C ILE A 41 -14.34 -1.98 1.74
N LEU A 42 -13.45 -1.03 2.07
CA LEU A 42 -12.35 -1.28 3.00
C LEU A 42 -12.84 -1.53 4.43
N GLU A 43 -13.96 -0.91 4.82
CA GLU A 43 -14.65 -1.13 6.08
C GLU A 43 -15.23 -2.53 6.20
N GLU A 44 -15.95 -2.97 5.19
CA GLU A 44 -16.51 -4.33 5.13
C GLU A 44 -15.41 -5.39 5.13
N MET A 45 -14.29 -5.10 4.47
CA MET A 45 -13.11 -5.97 4.49
C MET A 45 -12.30 -5.90 5.80
N GLY A 46 -12.58 -4.93 6.67
CA GLY A 46 -11.88 -4.70 7.94
C GLY A 46 -10.37 -4.51 7.77
N VAL A 47 -9.96 -3.78 6.73
CA VAL A 47 -8.54 -3.60 6.37
C VAL A 47 -7.89 -2.55 7.25
N CYS A 48 -6.86 -2.97 7.99
CA CYS A 48 -6.00 -2.07 8.76
C CYS A 48 -4.72 -1.75 7.99
N ILE A 49 -4.25 -0.52 8.14
CA ILE A 49 -2.92 -0.07 7.75
C ILE A 49 -2.06 -0.12 9.02
N VAL A 50 -0.90 -0.75 8.92
CA VAL A 50 0.11 -0.79 9.99
C VAL A 50 1.36 -0.09 9.49
N ILE A 51 1.82 0.91 10.22
CA ILE A 51 2.96 1.75 9.88
C ILE A 51 3.98 1.62 11.00
N VAL A 52 5.16 1.09 10.67
CA VAL A 52 6.27 0.97 11.63
C VAL A 52 7.23 2.14 11.40
N MET A 53 7.44 2.93 12.44
CA MET A 53 8.28 4.12 12.45
C MET A 53 9.48 3.91 13.37
N GLY A 54 10.68 4.06 12.83
CA GLY A 54 11.92 4.09 13.59
C GLY A 54 12.31 5.53 13.91
N LEU A 55 12.61 5.82 15.18
CA LEU A 55 13.01 7.13 15.66
C LEU A 55 14.49 7.11 16.05
N SER A 56 15.20 8.19 15.75
CA SER A 56 16.62 8.35 16.09
C SER A 56 16.85 8.66 17.57
N THR A 57 15.81 9.07 18.29
CA THR A 57 15.84 9.37 19.73
C THR A 57 14.81 8.54 20.48
N PRO A 58 15.02 8.28 21.79
CA PRO A 58 13.98 7.73 22.64
C PRO A 58 12.71 8.58 22.61
N VAL A 59 11.55 7.92 22.69
CA VAL A 59 10.26 8.62 22.69
C VAL A 59 10.04 9.31 24.03
N ASN A 60 9.73 10.60 23.98
CA ASN A 60 9.14 11.33 25.10
C ASN A 60 7.61 11.29 24.95
N LEU A 61 6.95 10.43 25.72
CA LEU A 61 5.50 10.20 25.62
C LEU A 61 4.66 11.47 25.83
N PRO A 62 4.89 12.29 26.89
CA PRO A 62 4.18 13.57 27.04
C PRO A 62 4.29 14.50 25.83
N VAL A 63 5.48 14.64 25.26
CA VAL A 63 5.70 15.48 24.07
C VAL A 63 4.97 14.91 22.86
N PHE A 64 5.04 13.60 22.65
CA PHE A 64 4.36 12.94 21.54
C PHE A 64 2.84 13.05 21.67
N ARG A 65 2.30 12.86 22.88
CA ARG A 65 0.89 13.02 23.21
C ARG A 65 0.40 14.43 22.85
N SER A 66 1.14 15.46 23.27
CA SER A 66 0.83 16.85 22.92
C SER A 66 0.85 17.05 21.40
N GLY A 67 1.82 16.48 20.68
CA GLY A 67 1.88 16.52 19.22
C GLY A 67 0.68 15.86 18.51
N ILE A 68 0.15 14.75 19.05
CA ILE A 68 -1.08 14.14 18.52
C ILE A 68 -2.26 15.11 18.66
N GLU A 69 -2.42 15.72 19.84
CA GLU A 69 -3.49 16.67 20.12
C GLU A 69 -3.41 17.92 19.22
N THR A 70 -2.21 18.47 19.04
CA THR A 70 -2.03 19.75 18.33
C THR A 70 -1.90 19.59 16.83
N GLU A 71 -1.30 18.51 16.33
CA GLU A 71 -1.02 18.34 14.90
C GLU A 71 -1.96 17.33 14.23
N LEU A 72 -2.12 16.13 14.80
CA LEU A 72 -2.86 15.05 14.14
C LEU A 72 -4.36 15.32 14.14
N ILE A 73 -4.90 15.61 15.33
CA ILE A 73 -6.32 15.82 15.60
C ILE A 73 -6.83 17.11 14.93
N THR A 74 -6.04 18.19 14.96
CA THR A 74 -6.44 19.48 14.38
C THR A 74 -6.40 19.48 12.85
N ARG A 75 -5.44 18.78 12.23
CA ARG A 75 -5.26 18.79 10.77
C ARG A 75 -6.21 17.85 10.04
N SER A 76 -6.75 16.85 10.72
CA SER A 76 -7.64 15.86 10.10
C SER A 76 -8.82 15.50 10.98
N SER A 77 -10.00 15.98 10.59
CA SER A 77 -11.27 15.65 11.24
C SER A 77 -11.57 14.14 11.29
N ARG A 78 -10.96 13.33 10.42
CA ARG A 78 -11.14 11.87 10.40
C ARG A 78 -10.54 11.17 11.62
N PHE A 79 -9.53 11.76 12.26
CA PHE A 79 -8.97 11.23 13.51
C PHE A 79 -9.86 11.51 14.72
N CYS A 80 -10.85 12.40 14.55
CA CYS A 80 -11.86 12.70 15.54
C CYS A 80 -13.24 12.17 15.14
N SER A 81 -13.30 11.20 14.23
CA SER A 81 -14.57 10.70 13.71
C SER A 81 -14.71 9.20 13.95
N ILE A 82 -15.91 8.79 14.35
CA ILE A 82 -16.36 7.41 14.37
C ILE A 82 -17.28 7.14 13.19
N GLN A 83 -17.41 5.87 12.84
CA GLN A 83 -18.33 5.45 11.79
C GLN A 83 -19.62 4.94 12.38
N ILE A 84 -20.73 5.46 11.89
CA ILE A 84 -22.07 5.03 12.30
C ILE A 84 -22.79 4.43 11.10
N MET A 85 -23.41 3.27 11.31
CA MET A 85 -24.28 2.60 10.36
C MET A 85 -25.72 2.95 10.70
N ASP A 86 -26.45 3.60 9.78
CA ASP A 86 -27.85 3.98 10.02
C ASP A 86 -28.81 2.79 9.84
N GLY A 87 -29.07 2.03 10.89
CA GLY A 87 -30.14 1.03 10.93
C GLY A 87 -29.88 -0.29 10.17
N PRO A 88 -30.75 -1.31 10.32
CA PRO A 88 -30.38 -2.71 10.06
C PRO A 88 -30.35 -3.15 8.59
N LYS A 89 -30.84 -2.35 7.63
CA LYS A 89 -31.05 -2.84 6.25
C LYS A 89 -30.61 -1.93 5.09
N ASP A 90 -30.40 -0.62 5.26
CA ASP A 90 -30.02 0.27 4.14
C ASP A 90 -29.22 1.53 4.57
N GLY A 91 -28.64 1.52 5.78
CA GLY A 91 -27.90 2.65 6.31
C GLY A 91 -26.67 2.98 5.48
N LYS A 92 -26.65 4.17 4.86
CA LYS A 92 -25.41 4.69 4.28
C LYS A 92 -24.46 5.01 5.44
N PRO A 93 -23.28 4.37 5.51
CA PRO A 93 -22.36 4.69 6.59
C PRO A 93 -21.91 6.15 6.51
N ARG A 94 -21.87 6.80 7.67
CA ARG A 94 -21.48 8.20 7.84
C ARG A 94 -20.38 8.34 8.89
N TRP A 95 -19.56 9.36 8.71
CA TRP A 95 -18.60 9.81 9.71
C TRP A 95 -19.26 10.82 10.63
N VAL A 96 -19.17 10.57 11.93
CA VAL A 96 -19.66 11.46 12.98
C VAL A 96 -18.49 11.85 13.87
N GLN A 97 -18.32 13.15 14.09
CA GLN A 97 -17.26 13.66 14.96
C GLN A 97 -17.56 13.32 16.43
N THR A 98 -16.52 12.96 17.15
CA THR A 98 -16.56 12.65 18.58
C THR A 98 -15.39 13.32 19.29
N ALA A 99 -15.56 13.59 20.59
CA ALA A 99 -14.45 13.88 21.46
C ALA A 99 -13.49 12.68 21.49
N VAL A 100 -12.18 12.96 21.46
CA VAL A 100 -11.14 11.94 21.43
C VAL A 100 -10.40 11.95 22.77
N ASN A 101 -10.36 10.81 23.44
CA ASN A 101 -9.47 10.60 24.57
C ASN A 101 -8.15 10.02 24.07
N VAL A 102 -7.11 10.85 23.94
CA VAL A 102 -5.81 10.44 23.36
C VAL A 102 -5.15 9.31 24.14
N ASP A 103 -5.36 9.24 25.45
CA ASP A 103 -4.73 8.24 26.31
C ASP A 103 -5.24 6.82 26.01
N GLU A 104 -6.47 6.67 25.49
CA GLU A 104 -7.01 5.38 25.03
C GLU A 104 -6.42 4.90 23.70
N HIS A 105 -5.78 5.80 22.96
CA HIS A 105 -5.13 5.53 21.68
C HIS A 105 -3.60 5.37 21.81
N ILE A 106 -3.04 5.55 23.00
CA ILE A 106 -1.62 5.36 23.29
C ILE A 106 -1.44 4.03 24.05
N ILE A 107 -0.78 3.08 23.41
CA ILE A 107 -0.55 1.74 23.94
C ILE A 107 0.95 1.56 24.17
N VAL A 108 1.35 1.21 25.39
CA VAL A 108 2.75 0.91 25.74
C VAL A 108 2.83 -0.56 26.12
N PRO A 109 3.15 -1.47 25.17
CA PRO A 109 3.25 -2.89 25.47
C PRO A 109 4.50 -3.20 26.31
N THR A 110 4.36 -4.20 27.19
CA THR A 110 5.47 -4.79 27.93
C THR A 110 6.04 -5.97 27.15
N PHE A 111 7.37 -6.04 27.09
CA PHE A 111 8.09 -7.12 26.42
C PHE A 111 8.88 -7.95 27.43
N ASP A 112 9.06 -9.24 27.13
CA ASP A 112 10.00 -10.09 27.86
C ASP A 112 11.45 -9.60 27.60
N PRO A 113 12.19 -9.18 28.64
CA PRO A 113 13.57 -8.71 28.48
C PRO A 113 14.49 -9.75 27.83
N ALA A 114 14.29 -11.04 28.08
CA ALA A 114 15.12 -12.10 27.52
C ALA A 114 14.91 -12.24 26.00
N ALA A 115 13.64 -12.22 25.55
CA ALA A 115 13.30 -12.26 24.14
C ALA A 115 13.87 -11.04 23.38
N VAL A 116 13.73 -9.84 23.93
CA VAL A 116 14.26 -8.60 23.34
C VAL A 116 15.78 -8.61 23.25
N ALA A 117 16.47 -9.06 24.30
CA ALA A 117 17.93 -9.14 24.31
C ALA A 117 18.47 -10.11 23.24
N SER A 118 17.72 -11.15 22.90
CA SER A 118 18.11 -12.12 21.89
C SER A 118 18.00 -11.59 20.46
N ASN A 119 16.88 -10.93 20.12
CA ASN A 119 16.62 -10.38 18.79
C ASN A 119 15.51 -9.31 18.87
N PRO A 120 15.87 -8.02 18.99
CA PRO A 120 14.89 -6.95 19.14
C PRO A 120 14.07 -6.74 17.85
N GLU A 121 14.64 -6.93 16.67
CA GLU A 121 13.90 -6.86 15.40
C GLU A 121 12.79 -7.91 15.34
N LYS A 122 13.10 -9.16 15.71
CA LYS A 122 12.11 -10.23 15.75
C LYS A 122 10.99 -9.92 16.74
N ALA A 123 11.30 -9.35 17.90
CA ALA A 123 10.29 -8.94 18.87
C ALA A 123 9.33 -7.87 18.30
N VAL A 124 9.85 -6.92 17.52
CA VAL A 124 9.02 -5.95 16.78
C VAL A 124 8.17 -6.66 15.72
N GLU A 125 8.76 -7.54 14.92
CA GLU A 125 8.05 -8.28 13.87
C GLU A 125 6.92 -9.13 14.43
N ASP A 126 7.15 -9.87 15.51
CA ASP A 126 6.17 -10.72 16.17
C ASP A 126 5.03 -9.89 16.78
N TYR A 127 5.34 -8.72 17.37
CA TYR A 127 4.32 -7.82 17.89
C TYR A 127 3.45 -7.22 16.77
N VAL A 128 4.06 -6.73 15.68
CA VAL A 128 3.34 -6.19 14.52
C VAL A 128 2.50 -7.29 13.86
N ALA A 129 3.01 -8.52 13.82
CA ALA A 129 2.27 -9.67 13.29
C ALA A 129 1.05 -10.00 14.18
N MET A 130 1.18 -9.94 15.50
CA MET A 130 0.05 -10.05 16.43
C MET A 130 -1.01 -8.95 16.20
N LEU A 131 -0.61 -7.70 15.95
CA LEU A 131 -1.57 -6.63 15.66
C LEU A 131 -2.46 -6.91 14.44
N SER A 132 -1.98 -7.72 13.49
CA SER A 132 -2.77 -8.07 12.30
C SER A 132 -3.96 -8.99 12.58
N THR A 133 -3.99 -9.67 13.74
CA THR A 133 -5.04 -10.62 14.11
C THR A 133 -6.09 -10.02 15.05
N LEU A 134 -5.72 -8.99 15.81
CA LEU A 134 -6.60 -8.33 16.77
C LEU A 134 -7.68 -7.49 16.04
N PRO A 135 -8.93 -7.42 16.52
CA PRO A 135 -9.90 -6.45 16.02
C PRO A 135 -9.57 -5.03 16.54
N MET A 136 -10.09 -4.00 15.87
CA MET A 136 -10.10 -2.62 16.39
C MET A 136 -11.45 -2.34 17.04
N ASP A 137 -11.46 -1.56 18.12
CA ASP A 137 -12.70 -1.11 18.75
C ASP A 137 -13.38 -0.03 17.90
N ARG A 138 -14.64 -0.29 17.55
CA ARG A 138 -15.47 0.57 16.69
C ARG A 138 -16.19 1.68 17.46
N GLY A 139 -16.18 1.64 18.80
CA GLY A 139 -16.73 2.70 19.65
C GLY A 139 -15.88 3.96 19.69
N ARG A 140 -14.64 3.89 19.21
CA ARG A 140 -13.66 4.98 19.21
C ARG A 140 -13.08 5.23 17.82
N PRO A 141 -12.46 6.41 17.57
CA PRO A 141 -11.76 6.66 16.31
C PRO A 141 -10.75 5.53 16.00
N LEU A 142 -10.77 5.05 14.75
CA LEU A 142 -10.10 3.79 14.39
C LEU A 142 -8.59 3.93 14.15
N TRP A 143 -7.83 4.41 15.13
CA TRP A 143 -6.38 4.54 15.10
C TRP A 143 -5.77 4.33 16.49
N GLU A 144 -4.55 3.79 16.55
CA GLU A 144 -3.84 3.43 17.79
C GLU A 144 -2.32 3.58 17.56
N PHE A 145 -1.63 4.25 18.48
CA PHE A 145 -0.17 4.29 18.53
C PHE A 145 0.35 3.29 19.56
N HIS A 146 1.26 2.42 19.15
CA HIS A 146 1.94 1.47 20.00
C HIS A 146 3.42 1.87 20.15
N PHE A 147 3.83 2.22 21.37
CA PHE A 147 5.19 2.65 21.67
C PHE A 147 6.01 1.46 22.18
N LEU A 148 6.72 0.80 21.28
CA LEU A 148 7.51 -0.38 21.64
C LEU A 148 8.77 0.00 22.41
N ASN A 149 9.33 1.18 22.11
CA ASN A 149 10.57 1.69 22.69
C ASN A 149 11.76 0.71 22.64
N LEU A 150 11.76 -0.18 21.65
CA LEU A 150 12.84 -1.13 21.40
C LEU A 150 13.88 -0.50 20.46
N LYS A 151 15.15 -0.64 20.84
CA LYS A 151 16.29 -0.28 20.00
C LYS A 151 16.50 -1.37 18.96
N THR A 152 16.47 -0.99 17.68
CA THR A 152 16.78 -1.86 16.54
C THR A 152 18.03 -1.35 15.85
N SER A 153 18.57 -2.14 14.92
CA SER A 153 19.72 -1.81 14.08
C SER A 153 19.63 -0.45 13.39
N GLY A 154 18.41 0.01 13.06
CA GLY A 154 18.18 1.27 12.36
C GLY A 154 17.49 2.37 13.18
N ALA A 155 17.16 2.15 14.45
CA ALA A 155 16.40 3.12 15.25
C ALA A 155 16.69 2.99 16.76
N ALA A 156 16.76 4.13 17.45
CA ALA A 156 16.86 4.17 18.91
C ALA A 156 15.55 3.75 19.60
N SER A 157 14.41 4.00 18.94
CA SER A 157 13.08 3.65 19.45
C SER A 157 12.15 3.32 18.29
N THR A 158 11.19 2.42 18.52
CA THR A 158 10.24 1.96 17.50
C THR A 158 8.81 2.28 17.94
N VAL A 159 8.03 2.88 17.03
CA VAL A 159 6.61 3.22 17.21
C VAL A 159 5.81 2.60 16.08
N VAL A 160 4.66 2.01 16.40
CA VAL A 160 3.74 1.44 15.41
C VAL A 160 2.46 2.24 15.42
N LEU A 161 2.08 2.82 14.28
CA LEU A 161 0.75 3.37 14.09
C LEU A 161 -0.11 2.34 13.38
N ARG A 162 -1.19 1.94 14.04
CA ARG A 162 -2.23 1.10 13.48
C ARG A 162 -3.45 1.97 13.21
N LEU A 163 -3.99 1.95 12.00
CA LEU A 163 -5.19 2.72 11.66
C LEU A 163 -6.06 1.97 10.66
N HIS A 164 -7.36 2.23 10.68
CA HIS A 164 -8.27 1.61 9.72
C HIS A 164 -8.19 2.31 8.34
N HIS A 165 -8.17 1.53 7.27
CA HIS A 165 -7.95 2.06 5.91
C HIS A 165 -9.08 2.97 5.41
N SER A 166 -10.23 2.97 6.08
CA SER A 166 -11.32 3.93 5.83
C SER A 166 -10.94 5.38 6.16
N ILE A 167 -9.98 5.61 7.07
CA ILE A 167 -9.53 6.95 7.47
C ILE A 167 -8.87 7.70 6.31
N GLY A 168 -8.04 7.01 5.54
CA GLY A 168 -7.32 7.60 4.43
C GLY A 168 -6.47 6.58 3.66
N ASP A 169 -6.09 6.99 2.45
CA ASP A 169 -5.17 6.22 1.63
C ASP A 169 -3.73 6.66 1.90
N ALA A 170 -2.78 5.98 1.27
CA ALA A 170 -1.36 6.25 1.46
C ALA A 170 -0.96 7.72 1.23
N MET A 171 -1.62 8.42 0.30
CA MET A 171 -1.33 9.84 0.03
C MET A 171 -1.90 10.75 1.11
N SER A 172 -3.13 10.50 1.55
CA SER A 172 -3.75 11.25 2.66
C SER A 172 -2.92 11.09 3.95
N ILE A 173 -2.44 9.88 4.25
CA ILE A 173 -1.60 9.61 5.42
C ILE A 173 -0.20 10.23 5.28
N MET A 174 0.44 10.10 4.11
CA MET A 174 1.76 10.69 3.88
C MET A 174 1.71 12.23 3.96
N THR A 175 0.69 12.87 3.38
CA THR A 175 0.52 14.32 3.48
C THR A 175 0.21 14.78 4.90
N LEU A 176 -0.50 13.97 5.69
CA LEU A 176 -0.70 14.22 7.12
C LEU A 176 0.63 14.20 7.88
N PHE A 177 1.46 13.17 7.69
CA PHE A 177 2.77 13.10 8.34
C PHE A 177 3.69 14.23 7.90
N MET A 178 3.72 14.55 6.61
CA MET A 178 4.50 15.68 6.11
C MET A 178 4.01 16.99 6.74
N ALA A 179 2.71 17.25 6.77
CA ALA A 179 2.14 18.46 7.37
C ALA A 179 2.37 18.56 8.89
N SER A 180 2.57 17.43 9.56
CA SER A 180 2.83 17.34 11.01
C SER A 180 4.33 17.28 11.33
N ALA A 181 5.19 17.38 10.31
CA ALA A 181 6.65 17.35 10.46
C ALA A 181 7.25 18.70 10.08
N CYS A 182 8.36 19.04 10.72
CA CYS A 182 9.17 20.21 10.40
C CYS A 182 10.59 19.80 10.01
N SER A 183 11.28 20.68 9.28
CA SER A 183 12.68 20.46 8.92
C SER A 183 13.57 20.67 10.14
N THR A 184 14.51 19.73 10.37
CA THR A 184 15.47 19.80 11.48
C THR A 184 16.45 20.96 11.34
N ALA A 185 16.77 21.36 10.10
CA ALA A 185 17.67 22.47 9.82
C ALA A 185 16.97 23.84 9.84
N ASP A 186 15.67 23.86 9.54
CA ASP A 186 14.86 25.08 9.44
C ASP A 186 13.39 24.72 9.71
N PRO A 187 12.88 24.96 10.94
CA PRO A 187 11.52 24.64 11.32
C PRO A 187 10.44 25.43 10.56
N THR A 188 10.80 26.59 9.99
CA THR A 188 9.86 27.44 9.24
C THR A 188 9.66 26.95 7.81
N ARG A 189 10.57 26.10 7.32
CA ARG A 189 10.52 25.57 5.96
C ARG A 189 9.36 24.59 5.83
N LEU A 190 8.45 24.92 4.91
CA LEU A 190 7.34 24.04 4.59
C LEU A 190 7.84 22.74 3.91
N PRO A 191 7.28 21.59 4.28
CA PRO A 191 7.57 20.32 3.65
C PRO A 191 7.15 20.35 2.17
N ALA A 192 8.13 20.14 1.28
CA ALA A 192 7.91 20.19 -0.16
C ALA A 192 7.71 18.78 -0.72
N MET A 193 6.75 18.63 -1.62
CA MET A 193 6.59 17.41 -2.41
C MET A 193 7.67 17.36 -3.50
N PRO A 194 8.20 16.17 -3.87
CA PRO A 194 9.13 16.02 -4.98
C PRO A 194 8.56 16.66 -6.24
N PRO A 195 9.34 17.24 -7.16
CA PRO A 195 8.79 17.86 -8.36
C PRO A 195 7.93 16.86 -9.16
N PRO A 196 6.85 17.32 -9.83
CA PRO A 196 6.03 16.41 -10.62
C PRO A 196 6.91 15.83 -11.72
N PRO A 197 6.74 14.54 -12.08
CA PRO A 197 7.55 13.96 -13.14
C PRO A 197 7.32 14.76 -14.43
N ARG A 198 8.40 15.12 -15.13
CA ARG A 198 8.39 15.68 -16.51
C ARG A 198 7.82 14.62 -17.46
N ARG A 199 6.52 14.35 -17.41
CA ARG A 199 5.89 13.36 -18.29
C ARG A 199 5.57 14.01 -19.63
N THR A 200 6.14 13.45 -20.69
CA THR A 200 5.64 13.55 -22.06
C THR A 200 4.55 12.49 -22.26
N GLY A 201 3.33 12.80 -21.81
CA GLY A 201 2.13 12.04 -22.18
C GLY A 201 1.40 11.28 -21.07
N ALA A 202 0.14 10.99 -21.38
CA ALA A 202 -0.88 10.36 -20.56
C ALA A 202 -0.54 9.00 -19.94
N ILE A 203 -1.18 8.74 -18.79
CA ILE A 203 -2.06 7.56 -18.64
C ILE A 203 -3.48 7.89 -19.14
N TYR A 204 -3.97 9.12 -18.85
CA TYR A 204 -5.21 9.71 -19.46
C TYR A 204 -5.12 11.19 -19.82
N GLN A 205 -3.92 11.76 -19.81
CA GLN A 205 -3.76 13.17 -20.12
C GLN A 205 -4.05 13.40 -21.61
N GLN A 206 -5.21 13.99 -21.91
CA GLN A 206 -5.53 14.45 -23.25
C GLN A 206 -4.35 15.27 -23.77
N GLN A 207 -3.72 14.78 -24.84
CA GLN A 207 -2.84 15.62 -25.63
C GLN A 207 -3.66 16.85 -26.03
N THR A 208 -3.11 18.04 -25.80
CA THR A 208 -3.72 19.30 -26.22
C THR A 208 -4.06 19.18 -27.69
N ARG A 209 -5.34 19.35 -28.04
CA ARG A 209 -5.81 19.19 -29.41
C ARG A 209 -4.97 20.11 -30.30
N PRO A 210 -4.15 19.57 -31.22
CA PRO A 210 -3.43 20.41 -32.16
C PRO A 210 -4.45 21.15 -33.05
N PRO A 211 -4.12 22.35 -33.54
CA PRO A 211 -5.00 23.07 -34.45
C PRO A 211 -5.38 22.18 -35.64
N LEU A 212 -6.66 22.26 -36.06
CA LEU A 212 -7.21 21.50 -37.18
C LEU A 212 -6.35 21.75 -38.42
N SER A 213 -5.54 20.76 -38.76
CA SER A 213 -4.59 20.79 -39.87
C SER A 213 -4.39 19.37 -40.38
N LEU A 214 -4.06 19.20 -41.66
CA LEU A 214 -3.62 17.90 -42.22
C LEU A 214 -2.16 17.59 -41.85
N SER A 215 -1.71 18.04 -40.68
CA SER A 215 -0.35 17.79 -40.22
C SER A 215 -0.20 16.39 -39.64
N SER A 216 1.02 15.85 -39.69
CA SER A 216 1.38 14.58 -39.05
C SER A 216 1.03 14.55 -37.56
N HIS A 217 1.08 15.71 -36.88
CA HIS A 217 0.72 15.85 -35.48
C HIS A 217 -0.77 15.64 -35.21
N TYR A 218 -1.66 16.12 -36.09
CA TYR A 218 -3.10 15.90 -35.96
C TYR A 218 -3.46 14.42 -36.20
N LEU A 219 -2.86 13.78 -37.20
CA LEU A 219 -3.04 12.34 -37.43
C LEU A 219 -2.54 11.50 -36.25
N ALA A 220 -1.36 11.83 -35.71
CA ALA A 220 -0.82 11.16 -34.52
C ALA A 220 -1.73 11.34 -33.29
N TRP A 221 -2.32 12.52 -33.12
CA TRP A 221 -3.31 12.80 -32.07
C TRP A 221 -4.55 11.91 -32.24
N VAL A 222 -5.16 11.86 -33.43
CA VAL A 222 -6.31 10.98 -33.72
C VAL A 222 -5.96 9.50 -33.50
N TRP A 223 -4.80 9.06 -34.01
CA TRP A 223 -4.32 7.68 -33.84
C TRP A 223 -4.17 7.30 -32.37
N SER A 224 -3.74 8.24 -31.52
CA SER A 224 -3.63 7.99 -30.08
C SER A 224 -4.98 7.63 -29.42
N TYR A 225 -6.10 8.19 -29.91
CA TYR A 225 -7.43 7.83 -29.43
C TYR A 225 -7.86 6.43 -29.90
N PHE A 226 -7.53 6.06 -31.14
CA PHE A 226 -7.78 4.71 -31.63
C PHE A 226 -7.00 3.67 -30.81
N VAL A 227 -5.71 3.92 -30.55
CA VAL A 227 -4.88 3.06 -29.69
C VAL A 227 -5.46 2.98 -28.28
N LEU A 228 -5.85 4.11 -27.68
CA LEU A 228 -6.47 4.14 -26.36
C LEU A 228 -7.77 3.34 -26.31
N ALA A 229 -8.65 3.49 -27.31
CA ALA A 229 -9.91 2.77 -27.40
C ALA A 229 -9.68 1.26 -27.55
N TRP A 230 -8.76 0.86 -28.44
CA TRP A 230 -8.40 -0.54 -28.65
C TRP A 230 -7.81 -1.18 -27.39
N HIS A 231 -6.83 -0.54 -26.76
CA HIS A 231 -6.23 -1.03 -25.52
C HIS A 231 -7.26 -1.14 -24.39
N THR A 232 -8.16 -0.16 -24.28
CA THR A 232 -9.26 -0.19 -23.31
C THR A 232 -10.18 -1.39 -23.57
N LEU A 233 -10.60 -1.61 -24.82
CA LEU A 233 -11.46 -2.73 -25.18
C LEU A 233 -10.83 -4.07 -24.81
N VAL A 234 -9.55 -4.27 -25.17
CA VAL A 234 -8.83 -5.52 -24.86
C VAL A 234 -8.67 -5.70 -23.35
N ASP A 235 -8.36 -4.64 -22.59
CA ASP A 235 -8.18 -4.76 -21.14
C ASP A 235 -9.50 -4.99 -20.41
N VAL A 236 -10.59 -4.36 -20.83
CA VAL A 236 -11.94 -4.63 -20.27
C VAL A 236 -12.38 -6.05 -20.59
N ALA A 237 -12.14 -6.52 -21.83
CA ALA A 237 -12.43 -7.91 -22.20
C ALA A 237 -11.59 -8.90 -21.38
N LEU A 238 -10.30 -8.62 -21.17
CA LEU A 238 -9.42 -9.45 -20.33
C LEU A 238 -9.82 -9.40 -18.85
N LEU A 239 -10.27 -8.25 -18.35
CA LEU A 239 -10.81 -8.08 -17.00
C LEU A 239 -12.07 -8.95 -16.84
N ALA A 240 -13.02 -8.85 -17.76
CA ALA A 240 -14.21 -9.69 -17.78
C ALA A 240 -13.86 -11.18 -17.88
N ALA A 241 -12.92 -11.55 -18.75
CA ALA A 241 -12.44 -12.92 -18.86
C ALA A 241 -11.75 -13.39 -17.57
N THR A 242 -11.00 -12.52 -16.89
CA THR A 242 -10.40 -12.81 -15.58
C THR A 242 -11.47 -13.08 -14.54
N VAL A 243 -12.52 -12.26 -14.52
CA VAL A 243 -13.67 -12.38 -13.61
C VAL A 243 -14.48 -13.66 -13.86
N LEU A 244 -14.68 -14.04 -15.12
CA LEU A 244 -15.61 -15.11 -15.49
C LEU A 244 -14.93 -16.47 -15.72
N PHE A 245 -13.69 -16.50 -16.22
CA PHE A 245 -13.11 -17.72 -16.79
C PHE A 245 -11.64 -17.98 -16.39
N LEU A 246 -10.80 -16.95 -16.29
CA LEU A 246 -9.35 -17.11 -16.14
C LEU A 246 -8.98 -17.17 -14.65
N ARG A 247 -8.93 -18.40 -14.12
CA ARG A 247 -8.30 -18.65 -12.81
C ARG A 247 -6.78 -18.70 -12.98
N ASP A 248 -6.08 -18.04 -12.07
CA ASP A 248 -4.62 -18.22 -11.96
C ASP A 248 -4.33 -19.69 -11.58
N PRO A 249 -3.27 -20.30 -12.11
CA PRO A 249 -2.82 -21.60 -11.64
C PRO A 249 -2.63 -21.58 -10.12
N ARG A 250 -3.04 -22.65 -9.43
CA ARG A 250 -2.76 -22.77 -7.99
C ARG A 250 -1.25 -22.85 -7.82
N THR A 251 -0.69 -21.81 -7.21
CA THR A 251 0.74 -21.71 -6.86
C THR A 251 0.86 -21.47 -5.37
N MET A 252 2.06 -21.52 -4.83
CA MET A 252 2.32 -21.12 -3.44
C MET A 252 2.00 -19.64 -3.13
N PHE A 253 1.76 -18.81 -4.15
CA PHE A 253 1.32 -17.42 -4.00
C PHE A 253 -0.21 -17.28 -3.91
N THR A 254 -0.95 -18.35 -4.19
CA THR A 254 -2.41 -18.39 -4.06
C THR A 254 -2.74 -18.54 -2.58
N HIS A 255 -3.61 -17.67 -2.05
CA HIS A 255 -4.07 -17.79 -0.67
C HIS A 255 -4.79 -19.11 -0.46
N MET A 256 -4.38 -19.84 0.57
CA MET A 256 -5.00 -21.09 0.97
C MET A 256 -6.02 -20.77 2.07
N PRO A 257 -7.33 -20.94 1.82
CA PRO A 257 -8.33 -20.72 2.86
C PRO A 257 -8.12 -21.73 3.99
N ASP A 258 -8.09 -21.22 5.22
CA ASP A 258 -7.99 -22.06 6.41
C ASP A 258 -9.35 -22.63 6.77
N ALA A 259 -9.39 -23.91 7.14
CA ALA A 259 -10.61 -24.57 7.59
C ALA A 259 -11.17 -23.96 8.90
N SER A 260 -10.36 -23.19 9.64
CA SER A 260 -10.69 -22.63 10.95
C SER A 260 -11.35 -21.24 10.91
N GLY A 261 -11.38 -20.56 9.76
CA GLY A 261 -11.96 -19.22 9.63
C GLY A 261 -11.24 -18.10 10.43
N SER A 262 -10.10 -18.40 11.07
CA SER A 262 -9.34 -17.43 11.87
C SER A 262 -8.54 -16.45 10.99
N ARG A 263 -8.37 -15.20 11.44
CA ARG A 263 -7.45 -14.24 10.82
C ARG A 263 -6.02 -14.74 11.00
N ARG A 264 -5.40 -15.22 9.92
CA ARG A 264 -3.99 -15.64 9.95
C ARG A 264 -3.07 -14.48 10.26
N CYS A 265 -2.08 -14.76 11.11
CA CYS A 265 -1.04 -13.82 11.48
C CYS A 265 -0.22 -13.45 10.24
N LYS A 266 -0.23 -12.16 9.88
CA LYS A 266 0.59 -11.64 8.80
C LYS A 266 1.91 -11.14 9.35
N ARG A 267 3.03 -11.74 8.94
CA ARG A 267 4.35 -11.22 9.29
C ARG A 267 4.76 -10.11 8.34
N PHE A 268 5.32 -9.05 8.91
CA PHE A 268 5.83 -7.89 8.19
C PHE A 268 7.35 -7.89 8.27
N VAL A 269 8.00 -8.23 7.16
CA VAL A 269 9.47 -8.23 7.05
C VAL A 269 9.90 -7.17 6.06
N HIS A 270 11.09 -6.59 6.24
CA HIS A 270 11.58 -5.56 5.34
C HIS A 270 13.09 -5.66 5.05
N ARG A 271 13.49 -5.09 3.92
CA ARG A 271 14.90 -4.93 3.53
C ARG A 271 15.13 -3.61 2.81
N SER A 272 16.26 -2.98 3.07
CA SER A 272 16.70 -1.78 2.34
C SER A 272 17.51 -2.17 1.11
N LEU A 273 17.23 -1.52 -0.01
CA LEU A 273 17.88 -1.68 -1.31
C LEU A 273 18.47 -0.33 -1.74
N SER A 274 19.54 -0.36 -2.53
CA SER A 274 20.21 0.85 -3.05
C SER A 274 19.35 1.53 -4.12
N LEU A 275 19.04 2.82 -3.93
CA LEU A 275 18.40 3.61 -4.99
C LEU A 275 19.37 3.84 -6.15
N ASP A 276 20.67 3.96 -5.87
CA ASP A 276 21.70 4.22 -6.88
C ASP A 276 21.73 3.09 -7.91
N ASP A 277 21.71 1.83 -7.45
CA ASP A 277 21.65 0.66 -8.34
C ASP A 277 20.40 0.68 -9.22
N ILE A 278 19.25 1.03 -8.63
CA ILE A 278 17.97 1.11 -9.34
C ILE A 278 17.99 2.26 -10.37
N THR A 279 18.60 3.39 -10.02
CA THR A 279 18.73 4.55 -10.93
C THR A 279 19.71 4.30 -12.07
N LEU A 280 20.76 3.50 -11.85
CA LEU A 280 21.65 3.01 -12.89
C LEU A 280 20.88 2.15 -13.89
N ILE A 281 20.18 1.11 -13.42
CA ILE A 281 19.36 0.22 -14.27
C ILE A 281 18.32 1.04 -15.04
N LYS A 282 17.65 1.97 -14.37
CA LYS A 282 16.68 2.90 -14.97
C LYS A 282 17.30 3.64 -16.16
N THR A 283 18.51 4.16 -16.00
CA THR A 283 19.22 4.96 -17.00
C THR A 283 19.64 4.09 -18.19
N VAL A 284 20.28 2.96 -17.95
CA VAL A 284 20.72 2.01 -19.01
C VAL A 284 19.55 1.43 -19.81
N MET A 285 18.41 1.21 -19.15
CA MET A 285 17.20 0.65 -19.78
C MET A 285 16.21 1.71 -20.28
N ASN A 286 16.55 3.00 -20.10
CA ASN A 286 15.71 4.15 -20.46
C ASN A 286 14.25 3.97 -20.00
N CYS A 287 14.04 3.70 -18.71
CA CYS A 287 12.72 3.41 -18.14
C CYS A 287 12.45 4.20 -16.85
N THR A 288 11.33 3.94 -16.16
CA THR A 288 11.05 4.55 -14.86
C THR A 288 11.46 3.63 -13.72
N ILE A 289 11.69 4.21 -12.52
CA ILE A 289 11.99 3.44 -11.30
C ILE A 289 10.92 2.36 -11.05
N ASN A 290 9.64 2.70 -11.25
CA ASN A 290 8.55 1.75 -11.07
C ASN A 290 8.63 0.57 -12.06
N ASP A 291 9.09 0.81 -13.29
CA ASP A 291 9.25 -0.28 -14.27
C ASP A 291 10.40 -1.21 -13.84
N VAL A 292 11.49 -0.67 -13.29
CA VAL A 292 12.58 -1.46 -12.69
C VAL A 292 12.06 -2.30 -11.52
N LEU A 293 11.34 -1.69 -10.57
CA LEU A 293 10.81 -2.39 -9.40
C LEU A 293 9.84 -3.53 -9.76
N VAL A 294 8.98 -3.33 -10.77
CA VAL A 294 8.11 -4.39 -11.30
C VAL A 294 8.92 -5.50 -11.97
N GLY A 295 9.99 -5.16 -12.68
CA GLY A 295 10.94 -6.13 -13.25
C GLY A 295 11.63 -6.95 -12.17
N VAL A 296 12.21 -6.29 -11.16
CA VAL A 296 12.86 -6.92 -10.00
C VAL A 296 11.88 -7.83 -9.25
N THR A 297 10.63 -7.39 -9.06
CA THR A 297 9.59 -8.22 -8.43
C THR A 297 9.34 -9.49 -9.24
N SER A 298 9.30 -9.40 -10.57
CA SER A 298 9.15 -10.58 -11.44
C SER A 298 10.33 -11.55 -11.28
N ALA A 299 11.56 -11.02 -11.21
CA ALA A 299 12.77 -11.80 -11.01
C ALA A 299 12.80 -12.49 -9.64
N ALA A 300 12.57 -11.74 -8.56
CA ALA A 300 12.58 -12.25 -7.19
C ALA A 300 11.52 -13.32 -6.97
N LEU A 301 10.28 -13.10 -7.43
CA LEU A 301 9.22 -14.10 -7.36
C LEU A 301 9.55 -15.35 -8.19
N SER A 302 10.24 -15.18 -9.33
CA SER A 302 10.65 -16.32 -10.16
C SER A 302 11.72 -17.16 -9.47
N GLN A 303 12.77 -16.52 -8.94
CA GLN A 303 13.83 -17.20 -8.19
C GLN A 303 13.25 -17.94 -6.98
N TYR A 304 12.41 -17.27 -6.20
CA TYR A 304 11.74 -17.87 -5.06
C TYR A 304 10.88 -19.08 -5.45
N TYR A 305 10.10 -18.96 -6.54
CA TYR A 305 9.27 -20.04 -7.06
C TYR A 305 10.08 -21.26 -7.47
N PHE A 306 11.05 -21.11 -8.37
CA PHE A 306 11.82 -22.24 -8.89
C PHE A 306 12.69 -22.89 -7.82
N ARG A 307 13.22 -22.11 -6.86
CA ARG A 307 13.94 -22.67 -5.71
C ARG A 307 13.03 -23.52 -4.82
N LYS A 308 11.78 -23.10 -4.61
CA LYS A 308 10.84 -23.81 -3.72
C LYS A 308 10.14 -24.99 -4.39
N SER A 309 9.77 -24.85 -5.66
CA SER A 309 9.06 -25.91 -6.38
C SER A 309 10.01 -27.02 -6.84
N GLY A 310 11.30 -26.72 -7.04
CA GLY A 310 12.23 -27.61 -7.73
C GLY A 310 11.87 -27.86 -9.19
N ASP A 311 10.85 -27.15 -9.71
CA ASP A 311 10.37 -27.29 -11.07
C ASP A 311 11.35 -26.59 -12.01
N THR A 312 11.59 -27.18 -13.19
CA THR A 312 12.36 -26.57 -14.28
C THR A 312 11.46 -26.25 -15.47
N ASN A 313 10.18 -26.62 -15.40
CA ASN A 313 9.21 -26.41 -16.45
C ASN A 313 8.79 -24.94 -16.49
N THR A 314 9.23 -24.25 -17.54
CA THR A 314 8.96 -22.82 -17.77
C THR A 314 7.55 -22.54 -18.33
N LYS A 315 6.61 -23.49 -18.23
CA LYS A 315 5.25 -23.36 -18.77
C LYS A 315 4.47 -22.24 -18.06
N ARG A 316 4.57 -21.04 -18.65
CA ARG A 316 3.74 -19.81 -18.52
C ARG A 316 2.92 -19.71 -17.23
N ILE A 317 3.58 -19.69 -16.09
CA ILE A 317 2.93 -19.35 -14.83
C ILE A 317 2.68 -17.84 -14.83
N CYS A 318 1.40 -17.47 -14.82
CA CYS A 318 0.96 -16.09 -14.74
C CYS A 318 0.32 -15.85 -13.37
N LEU A 319 0.94 -14.96 -12.59
CA LEU A 319 0.43 -14.46 -11.33
C LEU A 319 -0.20 -13.09 -11.57
N ARG A 320 -1.53 -13.00 -11.56
CA ARG A 320 -2.20 -11.71 -11.65
C ARG A 320 -2.15 -11.02 -10.29
N SER A 321 -1.59 -9.82 -10.27
CA SER A 321 -1.50 -8.98 -9.07
C SER A 321 -2.29 -7.69 -9.26
N ILE A 322 -2.83 -7.19 -8.15
CA ILE A 322 -3.44 -5.87 -8.08
C ILE A 322 -2.33 -4.86 -7.77
N LEU A 323 -2.17 -3.86 -8.63
CA LEU A 323 -1.25 -2.75 -8.41
C LEU A 323 -2.06 -1.47 -8.10
N PRO A 324 -2.05 -0.98 -6.86
CA PRO A 324 -2.76 0.23 -6.50
C PRO A 324 -2.14 1.46 -7.18
N VAL A 325 -2.98 2.35 -7.70
CA VAL A 325 -2.59 3.61 -8.34
C VAL A 325 -3.38 4.79 -7.77
N ASN A 326 -2.68 5.90 -7.56
CA ASN A 326 -3.30 7.15 -7.15
C ASN A 326 -4.09 7.75 -8.32
N THR A 327 -5.35 8.08 -8.10
CA THR A 327 -6.23 8.69 -9.12
C THR A 327 -6.29 10.21 -9.02
N ARG A 328 -5.61 10.81 -8.04
CA ARG A 328 -5.55 12.27 -7.91
C ARG A 328 -4.88 12.91 -9.13
N PRO A 329 -5.47 13.98 -9.69
CA PRO A 329 -4.84 14.73 -10.78
C PRO A 329 -3.47 15.27 -10.37
N ILE A 330 -2.50 15.19 -11.29
CA ILE A 330 -1.16 15.77 -11.08
C ILE A 330 -1.26 17.30 -10.90
N SER A 331 -2.23 17.95 -11.57
CA SER A 331 -2.50 19.38 -11.48
C SER A 331 -2.99 19.84 -10.11
N SER A 332 -3.67 18.98 -9.35
CA SER A 332 -4.12 19.30 -7.99
C SER A 332 -3.05 19.09 -6.92
N ARG A 333 -1.85 18.64 -7.32
CA ARG A 333 -0.79 18.30 -6.37
C ARG A 333 -0.10 19.56 -5.88
N GLN A 334 -0.10 19.75 -4.56
CA GLN A 334 0.54 20.90 -3.94
C GLN A 334 2.07 20.78 -4.01
N THR A 335 2.75 21.91 -4.24
CA THR A 335 4.22 21.98 -4.15
C THR A 335 4.68 21.88 -2.70
N TYR A 336 3.99 22.59 -1.80
CA TYR A 336 4.22 22.55 -0.36
C TYR A 336 2.99 21.95 0.33
N VAL A 337 3.21 21.05 1.28
CA VAL A 337 2.12 20.39 2.00
C VAL A 337 1.59 21.33 3.07
N THR A 338 0.64 22.18 2.70
CA THR A 338 -0.04 23.11 3.63
C THR A 338 -1.39 22.58 4.10
N LYS A 339 -1.98 21.66 3.33
CA LYS A 339 -3.26 21.04 3.66
C LYS A 339 -3.20 19.53 3.45
N VAL A 340 -3.73 18.80 4.42
CA VAL A 340 -3.84 17.33 4.37
C VAL A 340 -4.82 16.92 3.27
N GLU A 341 -4.41 15.98 2.42
CA GLU A 341 -5.31 15.39 1.44
C GLU A 341 -6.36 14.53 2.14
N LYS A 342 -7.62 14.62 1.71
CA LYS A 342 -8.74 13.91 2.35
C LYS A 342 -9.26 12.76 1.48
N GLY A 343 -9.65 11.68 2.16
CA GLY A 343 -10.37 10.55 1.59
C GLY A 343 -9.50 9.51 0.88
N ASN A 344 -10.18 8.49 0.36
CA ASN A 344 -9.59 7.39 -0.40
C ASN A 344 -9.80 7.64 -1.90
N ARG A 345 -8.74 8.03 -2.61
CA ARG A 345 -8.71 8.21 -4.07
C ARG A 345 -7.67 7.28 -4.69
N LEU A 346 -7.97 5.99 -4.53
CA LEU A 346 -7.18 4.89 -5.02
C LEU A 346 -7.98 4.12 -6.06
N SER A 347 -7.34 3.76 -7.16
CA SER A 347 -7.81 2.71 -8.06
C SER A 347 -6.71 1.66 -8.21
N SER A 348 -6.93 0.66 -9.04
CA SER A 348 -6.01 -0.45 -9.22
C SER A 348 -5.71 -0.70 -10.69
N LEU A 349 -4.71 -1.53 -10.96
CA LEU A 349 -4.43 -2.12 -12.26
C LEU A 349 -4.20 -3.62 -12.05
N ILE A 350 -4.65 -4.47 -12.97
CA ILE A 350 -4.25 -5.88 -12.94
C ILE A 350 -2.96 -6.02 -13.74
N TYR A 351 -1.88 -6.36 -13.05
CA TYR A 351 -0.60 -6.65 -13.67
C TYR A 351 -0.31 -8.16 -13.66
N PRO A 352 -0.14 -8.80 -14.85
CA PRO A 352 0.23 -10.21 -14.94
C PRO A 352 1.75 -10.39 -14.78
N PHE A 353 2.19 -10.76 -13.57
CA PHE A 353 3.55 -11.21 -13.32
C PHE A 353 3.77 -12.57 -13.98
N HIS A 354 4.80 -12.68 -14.80
CA HIS A 354 5.12 -13.94 -15.46
C HIS A 354 6.33 -14.54 -14.77
N ILE A 355 6.14 -15.71 -14.17
CA ILE A 355 7.19 -16.46 -13.52
C ILE A 355 7.95 -17.26 -14.59
N ALA A 356 9.20 -16.90 -14.81
CA ALA A 356 10.06 -17.47 -15.84
C ALA A 356 11.53 -17.25 -15.47
N LEU A 357 12.43 -18.06 -16.02
CA LEU A 357 13.89 -17.89 -15.93
C LEU A 357 14.43 -17.52 -17.32
N PRO A 358 14.42 -16.24 -17.72
CA PRO A 358 15.05 -15.81 -18.96
C PRO A 358 16.57 -15.91 -18.84
N ASN A 359 17.25 -16.20 -19.95
CA ASN A 359 18.72 -16.21 -20.00
C ASN A 359 19.31 -14.82 -19.75
N ASP A 360 18.61 -13.76 -20.17
CA ASP A 360 19.01 -12.36 -19.96
C ASP A 360 18.19 -11.75 -18.80
N PRO A 361 18.82 -11.37 -17.67
CA PRO A 361 18.16 -10.71 -16.54
C PRO A 361 17.46 -9.40 -16.92
N LEU A 362 17.95 -8.67 -17.93
CA LEU A 362 17.34 -7.42 -18.37
C LEU A 362 15.94 -7.62 -18.97
N GLU A 363 15.61 -8.85 -19.39
CA GLU A 363 14.31 -9.16 -19.99
C GLU A 363 13.14 -8.95 -19.01
N TYR A 364 13.37 -9.15 -17.70
CA TYR A 364 12.37 -8.82 -16.69
C TYR A 364 12.00 -7.32 -16.74
N VAL A 365 12.99 -6.44 -16.84
CA VAL A 365 12.78 -4.99 -16.91
C VAL A 365 12.18 -4.58 -18.26
N ARG A 366 12.63 -5.18 -19.38
CA ARG A 366 12.05 -4.90 -20.71
C ARG A 366 10.57 -5.29 -20.76
N LYS A 367 10.22 -6.44 -20.21
CA LYS A 367 8.84 -6.91 -20.14
C LYS A 367 8.00 -6.01 -19.22
N ALA A 368 8.52 -5.65 -18.06
CA ALA A 368 7.87 -4.72 -17.14
C ALA A 368 7.55 -3.38 -17.83
N LYS A 369 8.54 -2.77 -18.50
CA LYS A 369 8.38 -1.53 -19.27
C LYS A 369 7.31 -1.66 -20.35
N ARG A 370 7.36 -2.70 -21.19
CA ARG A 370 6.38 -2.92 -22.28
C ARG A 370 4.97 -3.09 -21.75
N SER A 371 4.78 -3.98 -20.77
CA SER A 371 3.47 -4.27 -20.19
C SER A 371 2.90 -3.06 -19.45
N MET A 372 3.73 -2.34 -18.70
CA MET A 372 3.30 -1.16 -17.96
C MET A 372 2.96 0.00 -18.90
N HIS A 373 3.74 0.23 -19.96
CA HIS A 373 3.43 1.24 -20.97
C HIS A 373 2.10 0.95 -21.69
N ARG A 374 1.83 -0.32 -22.03
CA ARG A 374 0.53 -0.74 -22.58
C ARG A 374 -0.62 -0.49 -21.60
N LYS A 375 -0.49 -0.93 -20.34
CA LYS A 375 -1.54 -0.73 -19.32
C LYS A 375 -1.79 0.75 -19.02
N LYS A 376 -0.74 1.57 -19.12
CA LYS A 376 -0.82 3.02 -19.02
C LYS A 376 -1.61 3.66 -20.18
N SER A 377 -1.74 3.01 -21.34
CA SER A 377 -2.46 3.55 -22.51
C SER A 377 -3.87 2.97 -22.65
N SER A 378 -4.57 2.71 -21.55
CA SER A 378 -5.87 2.04 -21.47
C SER A 378 -6.72 2.65 -20.37
N LEU A 379 -8.05 2.74 -20.53
CA LEU A 379 -9.03 3.22 -19.52
C LEU A 379 -9.36 2.21 -18.40
N GLU A 380 -8.63 1.10 -18.29
CA GLU A 380 -8.85 0.03 -17.30
C GLU A 380 -8.99 0.54 -15.85
N VAL A 381 -8.18 1.52 -15.43
CA VAL A 381 -8.19 2.09 -14.06
C VAL A 381 -9.57 2.64 -13.68
N LYS A 382 -10.35 3.13 -14.64
CA LYS A 382 -11.71 3.64 -14.36
C LYS A 382 -12.71 2.50 -14.16
N PHE A 383 -12.57 1.42 -14.91
CA PHE A 383 -13.50 0.28 -14.85
C PHE A 383 -13.26 -0.58 -13.61
N ILE A 384 -12.00 -0.82 -13.26
CA ILE A 384 -11.66 -1.72 -12.15
C ILE A 384 -12.10 -1.18 -10.79
N GLN A 385 -12.22 0.14 -10.62
CA GLN A 385 -12.70 0.75 -9.37
C GLN A 385 -14.09 0.21 -8.96
N VAL A 386 -14.93 -0.12 -9.94
CA VAL A 386 -16.28 -0.68 -9.72
C VAL A 386 -16.23 -2.19 -9.43
N VAL A 387 -15.18 -2.87 -9.89
CA VAL A 387 -15.09 -4.34 -9.88
C VAL A 387 -14.13 -4.86 -8.79
N VAL A 388 -13.32 -4.01 -8.15
CA VAL A 388 -12.37 -4.42 -7.08
C VAL A 388 -13.05 -5.18 -5.95
N GLU A 389 -14.23 -4.74 -5.51
CA GLU A 389 -15.00 -5.42 -4.46
C GLU A 389 -15.34 -6.86 -4.89
N PHE A 390 -15.85 -7.01 -6.11
CA PHE A 390 -16.10 -8.31 -6.71
C PHE A 390 -14.82 -9.15 -6.83
N LEU A 391 -13.71 -8.54 -7.25
CA LEU A 391 -12.43 -9.25 -7.39
C LEU A 391 -11.95 -9.81 -6.05
N VAL A 392 -11.95 -9.02 -4.99
CA VAL A 392 -11.52 -9.51 -3.66
C VAL A 392 -12.49 -10.58 -3.14
N LYS A 393 -13.80 -10.38 -3.32
CA LYS A 393 -14.84 -11.33 -2.87
C LYS A 393 -14.75 -12.69 -3.58
N TYR A 394 -14.51 -12.72 -4.90
CA TYR A 394 -14.56 -13.96 -5.69
C TYR A 394 -13.20 -14.60 -5.95
N PHE A 395 -12.11 -13.83 -5.97
CA PHE A 395 -10.76 -14.36 -6.21
C PHE A 395 -9.92 -14.49 -4.94
N GLY A 396 -10.45 -14.03 -3.81
CA GLY A 396 -9.79 -14.07 -2.50
C GLY A 396 -8.69 -13.01 -2.36
N ALA A 397 -8.34 -12.70 -1.12
CA ALA A 397 -7.14 -11.92 -0.83
C ALA A 397 -5.89 -12.67 -1.30
N LYS A 398 -4.91 -11.97 -1.87
CA LYS A 398 -3.61 -12.59 -2.18
C LYS A 398 -2.81 -12.80 -0.88
N ALA A 399 -1.99 -13.85 -0.83
CA ALA A 399 -1.23 -14.20 0.35
C ALA A 399 -0.01 -13.32 0.62
N LEU A 400 0.41 -12.55 -0.38
CA LEU A 400 1.61 -11.71 -0.37
C LEU A 400 1.23 -10.28 -0.75
N ILE A 401 1.58 -9.32 0.10
CA ILE A 401 1.50 -7.89 -0.20
C ILE A 401 2.92 -7.32 -0.16
N MET A 402 3.26 -6.49 -1.15
CA MET A 402 4.60 -5.92 -1.32
C MET A 402 4.50 -4.40 -1.39
N HIS A 403 5.30 -3.72 -0.58
CA HIS A 403 5.42 -2.26 -0.57
C HIS A 403 6.84 -1.83 -0.86
N PHE A 404 7.00 -0.87 -1.75
CA PHE A 404 8.28 -0.19 -2.02
C PHE A 404 8.16 1.25 -1.54
N LEU A 405 9.06 1.66 -0.64
CA LEU A 405 9.08 3.01 -0.10
C LEU A 405 10.47 3.63 -0.26
N ASN A 406 10.53 4.81 -0.86
CA ASN A 406 11.78 5.53 -1.09
C ASN A 406 12.11 6.43 0.10
N TYR A 407 13.30 6.26 0.67
CA TYR A 407 13.90 7.02 1.76
C TYR A 407 15.24 7.61 1.29
N GLY A 408 15.19 8.74 0.59
CA GLY A 408 16.39 9.44 0.12
C GLY A 408 17.16 8.61 -0.91
N SER A 409 18.29 8.01 -0.49
CA SER A 409 19.17 7.17 -1.29
C SER A 409 18.86 5.66 -1.20
N THR A 410 17.81 5.27 -0.46
CA THR A 410 17.46 3.86 -0.25
C THR A 410 16.00 3.59 -0.59
N ILE A 411 15.71 2.41 -1.14
CA ILE A 411 14.35 1.90 -1.30
C ILE A 411 14.14 0.75 -0.33
N ARG A 412 13.19 0.89 0.58
CA ARG A 412 12.77 -0.18 1.48
C ARG A 412 11.68 -1.03 0.83
N VAL A 413 11.90 -2.34 0.77
CA VAL A 413 10.91 -3.33 0.36
C VAL A 413 10.35 -3.98 1.61
N THR A 414 9.04 -3.89 1.80
CA THR A 414 8.33 -4.53 2.91
C THR A 414 7.37 -5.57 2.37
N LEU A 415 7.46 -6.79 2.89
CA LEU A 415 6.54 -7.88 2.59
C LEU A 415 5.61 -8.07 3.77
N ALA A 416 4.31 -8.13 3.51
CA ALA A 416 3.33 -8.67 4.44
C ALA A 416 2.90 -10.04 3.94
N VAL A 417 3.24 -11.09 4.67
CA VAL A 417 3.04 -12.48 4.28
C VAL A 417 2.27 -13.26 5.33
N ASP A 418 1.53 -14.27 4.89
CA ASP A 418 1.03 -15.31 5.78
C ASP A 418 2.20 -16.18 6.26
N ASP A 419 2.44 -16.17 7.57
CA ASP A 419 3.54 -16.91 8.20
C ASP A 419 3.53 -18.40 7.84
N ALA A 420 2.35 -19.02 7.88
CA ALA A 420 2.20 -20.44 7.62
C ALA A 420 2.54 -20.80 6.18
N GLN A 421 2.31 -19.90 5.23
CA GLN A 421 2.58 -20.12 3.81
C GLN A 421 3.99 -19.70 3.39
N PHE A 422 4.59 -18.72 4.07
CA PHE A 422 5.92 -18.18 3.77
C PHE A 422 6.84 -18.18 5.01
N PRO A 423 7.19 -19.36 5.56
CA PRO A 423 8.08 -19.44 6.73
C PRO A 423 9.50 -18.90 6.43
N ASP A 424 9.91 -18.91 5.15
CA ASP A 424 11.21 -18.42 4.68
C ASP A 424 11.11 -17.01 4.04
N CYS A 425 10.23 -16.14 4.52
CA CYS A 425 9.99 -14.83 3.90
C CYS A 425 11.22 -13.91 3.85
N HIS A 426 12.18 -14.06 4.78
CA HIS A 426 13.47 -13.35 4.70
C HIS A 426 14.30 -13.78 3.48
N LYS A 427 14.23 -15.05 3.06
CA LYS A 427 14.90 -15.50 1.82
C LYS A 427 14.27 -14.89 0.58
N LEU A 428 12.95 -14.66 0.58
CA LEU A 428 12.30 -13.92 -0.50
C LEU A 428 12.80 -12.47 -0.56
N LEU A 429 13.06 -11.83 0.60
CA LEU A 429 13.70 -10.50 0.63
C LEU A 429 15.15 -10.53 0.12
N ASP A 430 15.90 -11.60 0.41
CA ASP A 430 17.25 -11.80 -0.17
C ASP A 430 17.16 -11.88 -1.71
N ASP A 431 16.17 -12.59 -2.26
CA ASP A 431 15.95 -12.69 -3.72
C ASP A 431 15.69 -11.33 -4.38
N PHE A 432 15.09 -10.37 -3.68
CA PHE A 432 14.97 -8.99 -4.19
C PHE A 432 16.32 -8.32 -4.33
N ALA A 433 17.19 -8.47 -3.33
CA ALA A 433 18.54 -7.90 -3.38
C ALA A 433 19.40 -8.57 -4.46
N ASP A 434 19.33 -9.89 -4.56
CA ASP A 434 20.09 -10.66 -5.55
C ASP A 434 19.58 -10.44 -6.97
N SER A 435 18.26 -10.29 -7.15
CA SER A 435 17.68 -9.91 -8.44
C SER A 435 18.15 -8.53 -8.90
N ILE A 436 18.28 -7.55 -8.00
CA ILE A 436 18.83 -6.22 -8.36
C ILE A 436 20.29 -6.35 -8.80
N ARG A 437 21.10 -7.11 -8.05
CA ARG A 437 22.52 -7.34 -8.39
C ARG A 437 22.65 -7.95 -9.78
N LEU A 438 21.94 -9.04 -10.07
CA LEU A 438 21.99 -9.70 -11.38
C LEU A 438 21.55 -8.78 -12.53
N ILE A 439 20.50 -7.99 -12.32
CA ILE A 439 20.01 -7.05 -13.35
C ILE A 439 20.99 -5.88 -13.54
N LYS A 440 21.63 -5.41 -12.46
CA LYS A 440 22.66 -4.38 -12.50
C LYS A 440 23.89 -4.86 -13.25
N ASP A 441 24.42 -6.03 -12.92
CA ASP A 441 25.61 -6.59 -13.56
C ASP A 441 25.40 -6.75 -15.08
N ALA A 442 24.20 -7.20 -15.48
CA ALA A 442 23.82 -7.27 -16.88
C ALA A 442 23.70 -5.89 -17.55
N ALA A 443 23.25 -4.86 -16.82
CA ALA A 443 23.18 -3.48 -17.32
C ALA A 443 24.57 -2.86 -17.50
N ASP A 444 25.50 -3.13 -16.58
CA ASP A 444 26.89 -2.68 -16.65
C ASP A 444 27.60 -3.33 -17.84
N LEU A 445 27.44 -4.65 -18.02
CA LEU A 445 27.99 -5.38 -19.18
C LEU A 445 27.49 -4.82 -20.51
N LYS A 446 26.20 -4.49 -20.59
CA LYS A 446 25.61 -3.85 -21.78
C LYS A 446 26.24 -2.49 -22.06
N THR A 447 26.51 -1.70 -21.02
CA THR A 447 27.12 -0.37 -21.15
C THR A 447 28.55 -0.47 -21.66
N LEU A 448 29.33 -1.41 -21.12
CA LEU A 448 30.69 -1.71 -21.59
C LEU A 448 30.72 -2.15 -23.05
N THR A 449 29.85 -3.08 -23.44
CA THR A 449 29.76 -3.58 -24.83
C THR A 449 29.42 -2.45 -25.80
N THR A 450 28.54 -1.53 -25.39
CA THR A 450 28.16 -0.37 -26.23
C THR A 450 29.30 0.63 -26.37
N SER A 451 30.12 0.82 -25.33
CA SER A 451 31.32 1.67 -25.41
C SER A 451 32.34 1.12 -26.39
N ILE A 452 32.65 -0.17 -26.28
CA ILE A 452 33.65 -0.85 -27.14
C ILE A 452 33.22 -0.85 -28.62
N MET A 453 31.92 -0.89 -28.92
CA MET A 453 31.43 -0.83 -30.30
C MET A 453 31.42 0.59 -30.91
N ASN A 454 31.50 1.62 -30.06
CA ASN A 454 31.49 3.02 -30.49
C ASN A 454 32.89 3.65 -30.57
N ASP A 455 33.89 2.98 -30.00
CA ASP A 455 35.33 3.24 -30.20
C ASP A 455 35.84 2.47 -31.42
#